data_AF-A0AAP0HXG5-F1
#
_entry.id   AF-A0AAP0HXG5-F1
#
_cell.length_a   1.000
_cell.length_b   1.000
_cell.length_c   1.000
_cell.angle_alpha   90.00
_cell.angle_beta   90.00
_cell.angle_gamma   90.00
#
_symmetry.space_group_name_H-M   'P 1'
#
loop_
_entity.id
_entity.type
_entity.pdbx_description
1 polymer ?
#
loop_
_entity_poly.entity_id
_entity_poly.type
_entity_poly.pdbx_seq_one_letter_code
_entity_poly.pdbx_strand_id
1 'polypeptide(L)'
;MESSSSSSFVILSAFTISFFLLTSSPWKALAQQDNFLQCIASHSNQSMPQLYVPKSPSFLSVLQSSIYNLRFTSPATPKPLFIITPNHESQIRAVVVCSKKHGLKITVRSGGHDFEGLSYRANVPFVLIDLVNFRTIDVNIKDNSAWVQAGATLGEVYYRIAEKSPVHGFPAGACPTVGVGGHISGGGFGLMVRKYGMAADHVLDARIINAKGEILDRKTMGEDLFWAIRGGGVTSFGVLLAWKIRSSLPKTTFKAKSDFTRDRFQKLAWKEFGRVVVCSKKHGLKITVRSGGHDFEGLSYRANVPFVLIDLVNFRTIDVNIKDNSAWVQAGATLGEVYYRIAEKSPVHGFPAGACPTVGVGGHISGGGFGLMVRKYGMAADHVLDARIINAKGEILDRKTMGEDLFWAIRGGGVTSFGVLLAWKIRLVPVPPTVTVSTIAKTLEQDATKLVHKWQSVASYGVPDELSIALHVGVVDTGNNNNGTRIGSGRTIQATFTTLFLGPATQLLQVMEKKFPELGMKQEDCKEMRWVESTRRTADFRWNTSRYFA
;
A
#
# COMPACT_ATOMS: atom_id res chain seq x y z
N MET A 1 76.94 -21.79 -46.65
CA MET A 1 77.35 -21.10 -45.41
C MET A 1 76.12 -21.01 -44.54
N GLU A 2 76.26 -21.57 -43.34
CA GLU A 2 75.49 -21.41 -42.09
C GLU A 2 74.71 -20.08 -41.97
N SER A 3 73.69 -19.89 -41.14
CA SER A 3 72.83 -20.66 -40.24
C SER A 3 71.84 -19.64 -39.62
N SER A 4 70.85 -20.10 -38.85
CA SER A 4 70.04 -19.34 -37.87
C SER A 4 68.78 -18.60 -38.38
N SER A 5 67.63 -19.26 -38.20
CA SER A 5 66.32 -18.63 -38.00
C SER A 5 65.95 -18.76 -36.53
N SER A 6 65.83 -17.64 -35.84
CA SER A 6 65.58 -17.53 -34.39
C SER A 6 64.15 -17.91 -34.01
N SER A 7 64.02 -18.90 -33.14
CA SER A 7 62.77 -19.30 -32.46
C SER A 7 62.39 -18.27 -31.39
N SER A 8 61.18 -17.72 -31.47
CA SER A 8 60.60 -16.89 -30.40
C SER A 8 59.86 -17.78 -29.40
N PHE A 9 60.41 -17.94 -28.20
CA PHE A 9 59.77 -18.58 -27.05
C PHE A 9 58.80 -17.60 -26.38
N VAL A 10 57.52 -17.97 -26.31
CA VAL A 10 56.50 -17.30 -25.49
C VAL A 10 56.68 -17.76 -24.05
N ILE A 11 57.09 -16.83 -23.17
CA ILE A 11 57.17 -17.06 -21.72
C ILE A 11 55.75 -16.99 -21.14
N LEU A 12 55.21 -18.14 -20.74
CA LEU A 12 53.96 -18.23 -19.98
C LEU A 12 54.30 -18.07 -18.49
N SER A 13 54.11 -16.87 -17.95
CA SER A 13 54.26 -16.60 -16.51
C SER A 13 53.08 -17.20 -15.73
N ALA A 14 53.33 -18.27 -14.98
CA ALA A 14 52.37 -18.84 -14.04
C ALA A 14 52.18 -17.93 -12.82
N PHE A 15 51.06 -17.21 -12.75
CA PHE A 15 50.60 -16.57 -11.53
C PHE A 15 49.89 -17.59 -10.65
N THR A 16 50.56 -18.06 -9.60
CA THR A 16 49.95 -18.82 -8.51
C THR A 16 49.12 -17.86 -7.64
N ILE A 17 47.82 -17.77 -7.94
CA ILE A 17 46.86 -17.13 -7.03
C ILE A 17 46.68 -18.06 -5.83
N SER A 18 47.40 -17.78 -4.74
CA SER A 18 47.09 -18.35 -3.43
C SER A 18 45.72 -17.85 -2.99
N PHE A 19 44.70 -18.69 -3.19
CA PHE A 19 43.37 -18.50 -2.64
C PHE A 19 43.46 -18.74 -1.12
N PHE A 20 43.77 -17.70 -0.36
CA PHE A 20 43.53 -17.72 1.08
C PHE A 20 42.02 -17.77 1.30
N LEU A 21 41.48 -18.99 1.38
CA LEU A 21 40.19 -19.28 1.98
C LEU A 21 40.25 -18.78 3.43
N LEU A 22 39.80 -17.54 3.66
CA LEU A 22 39.39 -17.05 4.97
C LEU A 22 38.13 -17.82 5.39
N THR A 23 38.29 -19.09 5.72
CA THR A 23 37.30 -19.81 6.51
C THR A 23 37.28 -19.13 7.88
N SER A 24 36.16 -18.48 8.20
CA SER A 24 35.92 -17.98 9.54
C SER A 24 35.77 -19.19 10.46
N SER A 25 36.86 -19.61 11.12
CA SER A 25 36.81 -20.68 12.11
C SER A 25 35.73 -20.38 13.16
N PRO A 26 34.92 -21.37 13.58
CA PRO A 26 33.89 -21.20 14.62
C PRO A 26 34.43 -20.57 15.92
N TRP A 27 35.71 -20.80 16.22
CA TRP A 27 36.41 -20.18 17.35
C TRP A 27 36.58 -18.66 17.26
N LYS A 28 36.73 -18.09 16.05
CA LYS A 28 36.78 -16.62 15.89
C LYS A 28 35.43 -15.98 16.17
N ALA A 29 34.33 -16.60 15.74
CA ALA A 29 32.98 -16.12 16.00
C ALA A 29 32.62 -16.20 17.50
N LEU A 30 33.03 -17.28 18.19
CA LEU A 30 32.80 -17.46 19.63
C LEU A 30 33.61 -16.48 20.48
N ALA A 31 34.90 -16.28 20.17
CA ALA A 31 35.75 -15.30 20.87
C ALA A 31 35.32 -13.84 20.61
N GLN A 32 34.85 -13.54 19.40
CA GLN A 32 34.28 -12.23 19.08
C GLN A 32 32.96 -11.98 19.84
N GLN A 33 32.21 -13.05 20.10
CA GLN A 33 31.00 -13.00 20.91
C GLN A 33 31.29 -12.73 22.39
N ASP A 34 32.21 -13.46 23.02
CA ASP A 34 32.54 -13.24 24.44
C ASP A 34 33.14 -11.85 24.70
N ASN A 35 34.02 -11.39 23.82
CA ASN A 35 34.61 -10.04 23.91
C ASN A 35 33.58 -8.93 23.73
N PHE A 36 32.59 -9.11 22.86
CA PHE A 36 31.51 -8.16 22.66
C PHE A 36 30.60 -8.06 23.90
N LEU A 37 30.29 -9.20 24.54
CA LEU A 37 29.48 -9.23 25.76
C LEU A 37 30.20 -8.60 26.95
N GLN A 38 31.49 -8.85 27.11
CA GLN A 38 32.32 -8.17 28.12
C GLN A 38 32.40 -6.66 27.87
N CYS A 39 32.46 -6.24 26.60
CA CYS A 39 32.39 -4.83 26.25
C CYS A 39 31.08 -4.20 26.71
N ILE A 40 29.92 -4.83 26.44
CA ILE A 40 28.62 -4.29 26.87
C ILE A 40 28.56 -4.21 28.40
N ALA A 41 29.02 -5.24 29.11
CA ALA A 41 29.04 -5.27 30.57
C ALA A 41 29.89 -4.15 31.18
N SER A 42 31.03 -3.82 30.57
CA SER A 42 31.92 -2.74 31.03
C SER A 42 31.41 -1.33 30.71
N HIS A 43 30.50 -1.17 29.75
CA HIS A 43 29.96 0.14 29.33
C HIS A 43 28.52 0.38 29.79
N SER A 44 27.86 -0.63 30.36
CA SER A 44 26.56 -0.47 30.99
C SER A 44 26.74 -0.06 32.45
N ASN A 45 26.57 1.23 32.76
CA ASN A 45 26.55 1.74 34.14
C ASN A 45 25.35 1.21 34.97
N GLN A 46 24.50 0.36 34.39
CA GLN A 46 23.30 -0.27 34.99
C GLN A 46 23.30 -1.77 34.67
N SER A 47 22.22 -2.48 35.04
CA SER A 47 22.01 -3.89 34.69
C SER A 47 22.19 -4.16 33.19
N MET A 48 22.69 -5.36 32.89
CA MET A 48 22.84 -5.84 31.51
C MET A 48 21.48 -5.83 30.79
N PRO A 49 21.43 -5.43 29.51
CA PRO A 49 20.21 -5.58 28.73
C PRO A 49 19.85 -7.05 28.58
N GLN A 50 18.56 -7.34 28.41
CA GLN A 50 18.13 -8.66 27.97
C GLN A 50 18.75 -8.96 26.60
N LEU A 51 19.39 -10.13 26.52
CA LEU A 51 20.21 -10.56 25.39
C LEU A 51 19.78 -11.96 24.96
N TYR A 52 19.65 -12.15 23.65
CA TYR A 52 19.39 -13.44 23.04
C TYR A 52 20.44 -13.74 21.98
N VAL A 53 20.99 -14.95 22.05
CA VAL A 53 21.94 -15.48 21.07
C VAL A 53 21.28 -16.65 20.34
N PRO A 54 21.76 -17.09 19.17
CA PRO A 54 21.12 -18.18 18.41
C PRO A 54 20.91 -19.49 19.20
N LYS A 55 21.71 -19.73 20.25
CA LYS A 55 21.57 -20.87 21.17
C LYS A 55 20.47 -20.69 22.24
N SER A 56 19.97 -19.48 22.45
CA SER A 56 18.91 -19.19 23.43
C SER A 56 17.59 -19.81 22.96
N PRO A 57 16.85 -20.56 23.80
CA PRO A 57 15.57 -21.17 23.42
C PRO A 57 14.53 -20.16 22.91
N SER A 58 14.57 -18.93 23.42
CA SER A 58 13.67 -17.83 23.06
C SER A 58 14.14 -16.99 21.86
N PHE A 59 15.30 -17.28 21.27
CA PHE A 59 15.87 -16.44 20.20
C PHE A 59 14.93 -16.29 19.00
N LEU A 60 14.41 -17.42 18.49
CA LEU A 60 13.53 -17.41 17.33
C LEU A 60 12.17 -16.77 17.64
N SER A 61 11.61 -17.02 18.83
CA SER A 61 10.31 -16.44 19.20
C SER A 61 10.42 -14.92 19.36
N VAL A 62 11.47 -14.42 20.01
CA VAL A 62 11.75 -12.98 20.13
C VAL A 62 12.00 -12.37 18.75
N LEU A 63 12.78 -13.03 17.90
CA LEU A 63 13.03 -12.53 16.54
C LEU A 63 11.74 -12.47 15.71
N GLN A 64 10.90 -13.50 15.76
CA GLN A 64 9.71 -13.61 14.91
C GLN A 64 8.52 -12.79 15.44
N SER A 65 8.52 -12.40 16.71
CA SER A 65 7.42 -11.71 17.40
C SER A 65 6.87 -10.48 16.68
N SER A 66 7.71 -9.77 15.91
CA SER A 66 7.36 -8.56 15.17
C SER A 66 7.82 -8.60 13.70
N ILE A 67 7.96 -9.78 13.11
CA ILE A 67 8.16 -9.92 11.65
C ILE A 67 6.80 -10.00 10.96
N TYR A 68 6.41 -8.91 10.29
CA TYR A 68 5.13 -8.85 9.57
C TYR A 68 5.23 -9.31 8.12
N ASN A 69 6.42 -9.24 7.52
CA ASN A 69 6.65 -9.75 6.16
C ASN A 69 7.24 -11.16 6.19
N LEU A 70 6.37 -12.15 6.05
CA LEU A 70 6.71 -13.57 6.21
C LEU A 70 7.71 -14.10 5.18
N ARG A 71 7.98 -13.36 4.08
CA ARG A 71 9.07 -13.71 3.15
C ARG A 71 10.43 -13.82 3.85
N PHE A 72 10.61 -13.14 4.99
CA PHE A 72 11.86 -13.07 5.74
C PHE A 72 11.93 -13.99 6.97
N THR A 73 10.92 -14.84 7.21
CA THR A 73 10.98 -15.84 8.30
C THR A 73 11.70 -17.13 7.87
N SER A 74 11.99 -17.27 6.57
CA SER A 74 12.70 -18.43 6.01
C SER A 74 14.04 -18.69 6.73
N PRO A 75 14.43 -19.96 6.93
CA PRO A 75 15.75 -20.33 7.44
C PRO A 75 16.91 -19.69 6.67
N ALA A 76 16.75 -19.50 5.35
CA ALA A 76 17.75 -18.91 4.47
C ALA A 76 17.96 -17.40 4.68
N THR A 77 17.04 -16.71 5.37
CA THR A 77 17.20 -15.27 5.65
C THR A 77 18.30 -15.08 6.72
N PRO A 78 19.32 -14.24 6.49
CA PRO A 78 20.36 -13.98 7.49
C PRO A 78 19.78 -13.52 8.83
N LYS A 79 20.30 -14.08 9.93
CA LYS A 79 19.84 -13.85 11.31
C LYS A 79 20.86 -13.01 12.10
N PRO A 80 20.43 -12.22 13.10
CA PRO A 80 21.36 -11.46 13.92
C PRO A 80 22.27 -12.38 14.74
N LEU A 81 23.48 -11.92 15.06
CA LEU A 81 24.34 -12.58 16.05
C LEU A 81 23.78 -12.42 17.47
N PHE A 82 23.16 -11.27 17.73
CA PHE A 82 22.61 -10.88 19.02
C PHE A 82 21.30 -10.13 18.82
N ILE A 83 20.30 -10.45 19.65
CA ILE A 83 19.11 -9.62 19.82
C ILE A 83 19.19 -9.01 21.21
N ILE A 84 19.06 -7.69 21.29
CA ILE A 84 19.15 -6.94 22.53
C ILE A 84 17.85 -6.18 22.73
N THR A 85 17.16 -6.41 23.84
CA THR A 85 15.90 -5.74 24.21
C THR A 85 16.12 -4.80 25.39
N PRO A 86 16.72 -3.62 25.15
CA PRO A 86 17.13 -2.71 26.21
C PRO A 86 15.92 -2.14 26.96
N ASN A 87 16.07 -1.83 28.25
CA ASN A 87 15.07 -1.14 29.07
C ASN A 87 15.51 0.28 29.51
N HIS A 88 16.77 0.65 29.24
CA HIS A 88 17.33 1.95 29.59
C HIS A 88 18.33 2.46 28.53
N GLU A 89 18.39 3.79 28.32
CA GLU A 89 19.15 4.41 27.23
C GLU A 89 20.65 4.10 27.30
N SER A 90 21.19 3.93 28.51
CA SER A 90 22.59 3.55 28.74
C SER A 90 22.95 2.20 28.13
N GLN A 91 22.00 1.25 28.07
CA GLN A 91 22.23 -0.05 27.46
C GLN A 91 22.37 0.08 25.95
N ILE A 92 21.55 0.91 25.31
CA ILE A 92 21.66 1.19 23.87
C ILE A 92 23.00 1.86 23.57
N ARG A 93 23.43 2.82 24.41
CA ARG A 93 24.75 3.45 24.30
C ARG A 93 25.88 2.42 24.35
N ALA A 94 25.85 1.51 25.31
CA ALA A 94 26.85 0.44 25.44
C ALA A 94 26.91 -0.42 24.17
N VAL A 95 25.75 -0.80 23.62
CA VAL A 95 25.67 -1.56 22.36
C VAL A 95 26.28 -0.77 21.20
N VAL A 96 25.95 0.52 21.04
CA VAL A 96 26.51 1.37 19.97
C VAL A 96 28.03 1.44 20.05
N VAL A 97 28.58 1.73 21.23
CA VAL A 97 30.03 1.84 21.46
C VAL A 97 30.73 0.51 21.18
N CYS A 98 30.19 -0.59 21.70
CA CYS A 98 30.79 -1.91 21.54
C CYS A 98 30.65 -2.44 20.10
N SER A 99 29.53 -2.21 19.42
CA SER A 99 29.37 -2.62 18.03
C SER A 99 30.37 -1.91 17.13
N LYS A 100 30.63 -0.62 17.38
CA LYS A 100 31.68 0.14 16.69
C LYS A 100 33.07 -0.42 16.98
N LYS A 101 33.39 -0.70 18.26
CA LYS A 101 34.68 -1.27 18.67
C LYS A 101 34.95 -2.63 18.03
N HIS A 102 33.90 -3.44 17.83
CA HIS A 102 34.01 -4.81 17.33
C HIS A 102 33.63 -4.96 15.84
N GLY A 103 33.40 -3.87 15.11
CA GLY A 103 33.09 -3.89 13.68
C GLY A 103 31.75 -4.56 13.33
N LEU A 104 30.78 -4.54 14.24
CA LEU A 104 29.47 -5.16 14.04
C LEU A 104 28.46 -4.13 13.54
N LYS A 105 27.70 -4.50 12.50
CA LYS A 105 26.58 -3.68 12.03
C LYS A 105 25.45 -3.69 13.06
N ILE A 106 24.79 -2.55 13.25
CA ILE A 106 23.56 -2.46 14.05
C ILE A 106 22.35 -2.36 13.12
N THR A 107 21.30 -3.12 13.43
CA THR A 107 19.94 -2.85 12.96
C THR A 107 19.07 -2.51 14.15
N VAL A 108 18.08 -1.64 13.97
CA VAL A 108 17.16 -1.22 15.03
C VAL A 108 15.75 -1.55 14.61
N ARG A 109 15.01 -2.18 15.50
CA ARG A 109 13.61 -2.53 15.29
C ARG A 109 12.72 -1.83 16.31
N SER A 110 11.72 -1.12 15.79
CA SER A 110 10.56 -0.68 16.55
C SER A 110 9.44 -1.72 16.41
N GLY A 111 8.42 -1.45 15.59
CA GLY A 111 7.32 -2.39 15.32
C GLY A 111 7.57 -3.37 14.18
N GLY A 112 8.75 -3.42 13.57
CA GLY A 112 9.11 -4.45 12.56
C GLY A 112 8.32 -4.44 11.23
N HIS A 113 7.68 -3.32 10.88
CA HIS A 113 6.96 -3.12 9.60
C HIS A 113 7.88 -2.73 8.43
N ASP A 114 9.18 -2.97 8.51
CA ASP A 114 10.09 -2.69 7.41
C ASP A 114 9.76 -3.59 6.22
N PHE A 115 9.43 -2.99 5.07
CA PHE A 115 8.94 -3.75 3.92
C PHE A 115 9.98 -4.75 3.41
N GLU A 116 11.27 -4.43 3.49
CA GLU A 116 12.39 -5.28 3.06
C GLU A 116 13.11 -5.98 4.23
N GLY A 117 12.53 -5.89 5.42
CA GLY A 117 13.02 -6.50 6.65
C GLY A 117 14.35 -5.95 7.16
N LEU A 118 14.79 -4.77 6.70
CA LEU A 118 16.11 -4.22 6.99
C LEU A 118 16.33 -3.88 8.47
N SER A 119 15.23 -3.73 9.23
CA SER A 119 15.29 -3.58 10.70
C SER A 119 15.73 -4.84 11.44
N TYR A 120 15.65 -6.04 10.82
CA TYR A 120 15.94 -7.33 11.46
C TYR A 120 16.73 -8.32 10.58
N ARG A 121 17.28 -7.87 9.44
CA ARG A 121 18.15 -8.66 8.57
C ARG A 121 19.29 -7.83 7.99
N ALA A 122 20.46 -8.43 7.81
CA ALA A 122 21.57 -7.86 7.07
C ALA A 122 22.42 -8.96 6.42
N ASN A 123 23.06 -8.66 5.30
CA ASN A 123 23.96 -9.61 4.61
C ASN A 123 25.36 -9.70 5.24
N VAL A 124 25.58 -9.01 6.37
CA VAL A 124 26.82 -9.01 7.15
C VAL A 124 26.47 -9.32 8.61
N PRO A 125 27.41 -9.84 9.43
CA PRO A 125 27.17 -10.05 10.85
C PRO A 125 26.67 -8.77 11.54
N PHE A 126 25.59 -8.90 12.30
CA PHE A 126 24.90 -7.73 12.87
C PHE A 126 24.25 -8.00 14.22
N VAL A 127 24.04 -6.91 14.96
CA VAL A 127 23.33 -6.84 16.24
C VAL A 127 21.96 -6.22 15.98
N LEU A 128 20.90 -6.87 16.43
CA LEU A 128 19.55 -6.33 16.45
C LEU A 128 19.29 -5.64 17.79
N ILE A 129 19.09 -4.32 17.78
CA ILE A 129 18.52 -3.58 18.91
C ILE A 129 17.01 -3.54 18.73
N ASP A 130 16.29 -4.28 19.56
CA ASP A 130 14.83 -4.32 19.54
C ASP A 130 14.24 -3.43 20.64
N LEU A 131 13.62 -2.33 20.23
CA LEU A 131 13.08 -1.30 21.09
C LEU A 131 11.74 -1.70 21.73
N VAL A 132 11.35 -2.97 21.67
CA VAL A 132 10.12 -3.51 22.28
C VAL A 132 9.87 -3.02 23.71
N ASN A 133 10.89 -2.75 24.53
CA ASN A 133 10.70 -2.25 25.90
C ASN A 133 10.67 -0.72 26.03
N PHE A 134 11.03 0.02 24.97
CA PHE A 134 10.99 1.49 24.89
C PHE A 134 9.65 1.97 24.33
N ARG A 135 8.58 1.80 25.11
CA ARG A 135 7.20 2.08 24.67
C ARG A 135 6.41 3.04 25.56
N THR A 136 7.08 3.74 26.48
CA THR A 136 6.42 4.73 27.32
C THR A 136 5.90 5.90 26.48
N ILE A 137 4.65 6.31 26.76
CA ILE A 137 3.97 7.44 26.13
C ILE A 137 3.46 8.35 27.24
N ASP A 138 4.01 9.55 27.33
CA ASP A 138 3.60 10.58 28.28
C ASP A 138 2.92 11.73 27.53
N VAL A 139 1.62 11.92 27.79
CA VAL A 139 0.77 12.89 27.09
C VAL A 139 0.49 14.08 28.00
N ASN A 140 0.94 15.26 27.59
CA ASN A 140 0.66 16.51 28.26
C ASN A 140 -0.32 17.36 27.44
N ILE A 141 -1.58 17.37 27.87
CA ILE A 141 -2.66 18.13 27.21
C ILE A 141 -2.50 19.63 27.39
N LYS A 142 -1.90 20.12 28.50
CA LYS A 142 -1.65 21.56 28.69
C LYS A 142 -0.66 22.08 27.66
N ASP A 143 0.36 21.29 27.36
CA ASP A 143 1.42 21.63 26.41
C ASP A 143 1.10 21.17 24.98
N ASN A 144 -0.07 20.56 24.75
CA ASN A 144 -0.49 20.01 23.47
C ASN A 144 0.59 19.11 22.83
N SER A 145 1.29 18.33 23.65
CA SER A 145 2.39 17.49 23.21
C SER A 145 2.40 16.14 23.91
N ALA A 146 3.15 15.19 23.34
CA ALA A 146 3.42 13.92 23.97
C ALA A 146 4.87 13.50 23.71
N TRP A 147 5.53 12.96 24.73
CA TRP A 147 6.77 12.20 24.56
C TRP A 147 6.43 10.74 24.29
N VAL A 148 6.90 10.21 23.17
CA VAL A 148 6.61 8.87 22.69
C VAL A 148 7.92 8.14 22.45
N GLN A 149 8.20 7.10 23.22
CA GLN A 149 9.37 6.27 22.96
C GLN A 149 9.24 5.49 21.65
N ALA A 150 10.37 5.28 20.97
CA ALA A 150 10.41 4.82 19.57
C ALA A 150 9.94 3.38 19.36
N GLY A 151 9.86 2.57 20.41
CA GLY A 151 9.31 1.21 20.40
C GLY A 151 7.78 1.16 20.50
N ALA A 152 7.13 2.26 20.89
CA ALA A 152 5.67 2.34 20.91
C ALA A 152 5.09 2.19 19.50
N THR A 153 3.87 1.65 19.43
CA THR A 153 3.11 1.50 18.21
C THR A 153 2.11 2.66 18.02
N LEU A 154 1.69 2.90 16.78
CA LEU A 154 0.70 3.95 16.48
C LEU A 154 -0.61 3.75 17.26
N GLY A 155 -1.05 2.50 17.42
CA GLY A 155 -2.25 2.16 18.19
C GLY A 155 -2.13 2.57 19.66
N GLU A 156 -0.99 2.30 20.30
CA GLU A 156 -0.72 2.72 21.68
C GLU A 156 -0.72 4.26 21.80
N VAL A 157 -0.11 4.96 20.84
CA VAL A 157 -0.10 6.44 20.81
C VAL A 157 -1.50 7.01 20.70
N TYR A 158 -2.31 6.51 19.76
CA TYR A 158 -3.69 6.96 19.58
C TYR A 158 -4.52 6.70 20.84
N TYR A 159 -4.39 5.51 21.42
CA TYR A 159 -5.12 5.13 22.63
C TYR A 159 -4.77 6.05 23.80
N ARG A 160 -3.47 6.29 24.07
CA ARG A 160 -3.01 7.13 25.20
C ARG A 160 -3.41 8.60 25.03
N ILE A 161 -3.43 9.12 23.81
CA ILE A 161 -3.93 10.48 23.54
C ILE A 161 -5.44 10.54 23.79
N ALA A 162 -6.20 9.56 23.31
CA ALA A 162 -7.65 9.51 23.46
C ALA A 162 -8.09 9.34 24.93
N GLU A 163 -7.35 8.56 25.74
CA GLU A 163 -7.58 8.42 27.19
C GLU A 163 -7.47 9.77 27.93
N LYS A 164 -6.60 10.66 27.47
CA LYS A 164 -6.39 11.98 28.09
C LYS A 164 -7.31 13.06 27.52
N SER A 165 -7.77 12.93 26.28
CA SER A 165 -8.66 13.91 25.69
C SER A 165 -9.42 13.37 24.47
N PRO A 166 -10.75 13.57 24.38
CA PRO A 166 -11.56 13.16 23.23
C PRO A 166 -11.40 14.06 21.99
N VAL A 167 -10.61 15.14 22.09
CA VAL A 167 -10.45 16.15 21.02
C VAL A 167 -9.00 16.29 20.53
N HIS A 168 -8.09 15.45 21.04
CA HIS A 168 -6.69 15.43 20.62
C HIS A 168 -6.41 14.23 19.71
N GLY A 169 -5.38 14.34 18.88
CA GLY A 169 -4.99 13.29 17.93
C GLY A 169 -3.65 13.58 17.30
N PHE A 170 -3.06 12.59 16.65
CA PHE A 170 -1.75 12.68 16.03
C PHE A 170 -1.80 12.19 14.57
N PRO A 171 -1.40 13.00 13.57
CA PRO A 171 -1.55 12.66 12.14
C PRO A 171 -0.49 11.68 11.65
N ALA A 172 -0.70 10.39 11.95
CA ALA A 172 0.13 9.28 11.51
C ALA A 172 -0.69 8.21 10.78
N GLY A 173 -0.06 7.06 10.49
CA GLY A 173 -0.60 5.96 9.69
C GLY A 173 -1.80 5.22 10.30
N ALA A 174 -2.57 4.58 9.43
CA ALA A 174 -3.79 3.87 9.84
C ALA A 174 -3.52 2.52 10.53
N CYS A 175 -2.35 1.91 10.32
CA CYS A 175 -2.01 0.57 10.82
C CYS A 175 -1.56 0.62 12.30
N PRO A 176 -2.34 0.09 13.27
CA PRO A 176 -2.06 0.28 14.69
C PRO A 176 -0.75 -0.37 15.17
N THR A 177 -0.31 -1.47 14.54
CA THR A 177 0.90 -2.22 14.94
C THR A 177 2.20 -1.63 14.39
N VAL A 178 2.13 -0.58 13.57
CA VAL A 178 3.31 0.10 13.05
C VAL A 178 4.03 0.81 14.19
N GLY A 179 5.36 0.62 14.29
CA GLY A 179 6.18 1.27 15.30
C GLY A 179 6.47 2.73 14.96
N VAL A 180 6.33 3.62 15.93
CA VAL A 180 6.51 5.06 15.80
C VAL A 180 7.93 5.42 15.34
N GLY A 181 8.95 4.74 15.89
CA GLY A 181 10.35 5.00 15.56
C GLY A 181 10.64 5.00 14.06
N GLY A 182 10.18 3.95 13.36
CA GLY A 182 10.34 3.84 11.92
C GLY A 182 9.34 4.67 11.11
N HIS A 183 8.12 4.81 11.61
CA HIS A 183 7.07 5.54 10.89
C HIS A 183 7.36 7.04 10.79
N ILE A 184 7.70 7.68 11.91
CA ILE A 184 8.01 9.12 11.94
C ILE A 184 9.31 9.40 11.19
N SER A 185 10.34 8.54 11.36
CA SER A 185 11.62 8.76 10.65
C SER A 185 11.54 8.58 9.14
N GLY A 186 10.54 7.84 8.65
CA GLY A 186 10.20 7.74 7.22
C GLY A 186 9.16 8.76 6.74
N GLY A 187 8.86 9.80 7.54
CA GLY A 187 7.82 10.80 7.26
C GLY A 187 6.50 10.46 7.95
N GLY A 188 5.88 9.35 7.55
CA GLY A 188 4.68 8.80 8.18
C GLY A 188 3.38 9.50 7.76
N PHE A 189 2.63 8.90 6.85
CA PHE A 189 1.34 9.42 6.38
C PHE A 189 0.18 8.55 6.88
N GLY A 190 -1.01 9.15 6.97
CA GLY A 190 -2.27 8.43 7.16
C GLY A 190 -3.48 9.28 6.85
N LEU A 191 -4.64 8.94 7.41
CA LEU A 191 -5.94 9.53 7.04
C LEU A 191 -6.00 11.05 7.28
N MET A 192 -5.19 11.56 8.20
CA MET A 192 -5.13 12.97 8.57
C MET A 192 -4.09 13.78 7.80
N VAL A 193 -3.30 13.14 6.91
CA VAL A 193 -2.15 13.77 6.22
C VAL A 193 -2.57 15.00 5.41
N ARG A 194 -3.76 14.98 4.81
CA ARG A 194 -4.25 16.10 4.00
C ARG A 194 -4.58 17.35 4.81
N LYS A 195 -4.96 17.19 6.07
CA LYS A 195 -5.35 18.33 6.93
C LYS A 195 -4.17 18.86 7.73
N TYR A 196 -3.30 17.98 8.20
CA TYR A 196 -2.25 18.38 9.13
C TYR A 196 -0.83 18.15 8.59
N GLY A 197 -0.62 17.37 7.53
CA GLY A 197 0.71 16.97 7.08
C GLY A 197 1.13 15.59 7.60
N MET A 198 2.37 15.20 7.33
CA MET A 198 2.94 13.92 7.78
C MET A 198 3.22 13.93 9.29
N ALA A 199 3.34 12.76 9.90
CA ALA A 199 3.69 12.62 11.31
C ALA A 199 4.99 13.36 11.67
N ALA A 200 5.98 13.31 10.78
CA ALA A 200 7.25 14.02 10.88
C ALA A 200 7.13 15.56 10.92
N ASP A 201 6.06 16.12 10.35
CA ASP A 201 5.81 17.57 10.37
C ASP A 201 5.37 18.04 11.76
N HIS A 202 4.92 17.11 12.61
CA HIS A 202 4.42 17.38 13.97
C HIS A 202 5.41 17.00 15.06
N VAL A 203 6.66 16.74 14.71
CA VAL A 203 7.73 16.51 15.68
C VAL A 203 8.27 17.85 16.16
N LEU A 204 8.26 18.03 17.49
CA LEU A 204 8.77 19.21 18.18
C LEU A 204 10.23 19.03 18.63
N ASP A 205 10.58 17.80 19.02
CA ASP A 205 11.89 17.40 19.54
C ASP A 205 12.08 15.88 19.36
N ALA A 206 13.31 15.38 19.53
CA ALA A 206 13.63 13.96 19.46
C ALA A 206 14.79 13.63 20.39
N ARG A 207 14.85 12.39 20.89
CA ARG A 207 16.03 11.84 21.57
C ARG A 207 16.67 10.79 20.68
N ILE A 208 17.96 10.93 20.38
CA ILE A 208 18.72 10.03 19.51
C ILE A 208 20.10 9.73 20.10
N ILE A 209 20.60 8.51 19.88
CA ILE A 209 21.99 8.15 20.13
C ILE A 209 22.76 8.17 18.80
N ASN A 210 23.79 9.01 18.72
CA ASN A 210 24.63 9.11 17.53
C ASN A 210 25.70 8.00 17.46
N ALA A 211 26.51 8.00 16.40
CA ALA A 211 27.58 7.01 16.18
C ALA A 211 28.77 7.10 17.17
N LYS A 212 28.80 8.10 18.07
CA LYS A 212 29.76 8.20 19.18
C LYS A 212 29.17 7.65 20.49
N GLY A 213 27.89 7.30 20.51
CA GLY A 213 27.18 6.90 21.73
C GLY A 213 26.73 8.10 22.59
N GLU A 214 26.69 9.30 22.02
CA GLU A 214 26.18 10.50 22.71
C GLU A 214 24.65 10.55 22.55
N ILE A 215 23.93 10.84 23.64
CA ILE A 215 22.49 11.07 23.61
C ILE A 215 22.25 12.54 23.31
N LEU A 216 21.53 12.81 22.24
CA LEU A 216 21.25 14.15 21.77
C LEU A 216 19.74 14.41 21.79
N ASP A 217 19.38 15.63 22.19
CA ASP A 217 18.09 16.26 21.95
C ASP A 217 18.17 17.21 20.75
N ARG A 218 17.07 17.87 20.36
CA ARG A 218 17.07 18.80 19.22
C ARG A 218 18.15 19.88 19.34
N LYS A 219 18.32 20.44 20.54
CA LYS A 219 19.28 21.52 20.79
C LYS A 219 20.72 21.04 20.57
N THR A 220 21.06 19.88 21.10
CA THR A 220 22.42 19.31 21.04
C THR A 220 22.72 18.58 19.74
N MET A 221 21.70 18.09 19.01
CA MET A 221 21.88 17.48 17.70
C MET A 221 21.98 18.51 16.56
N GLY A 222 21.45 19.72 16.77
CA GLY A 222 21.37 20.76 15.76
C GLY A 222 20.25 20.55 14.75
N GLU A 223 19.90 21.61 14.01
CA GLU A 223 18.74 21.59 13.11
C GLU A 223 18.92 20.69 11.88
N ASP A 224 20.15 20.52 11.38
CA ASP A 224 20.42 19.67 10.21
C ASP A 224 20.12 18.19 10.50
N LEU A 225 20.64 17.68 11.62
CA LEU A 225 20.37 16.31 12.05
C LEU A 225 18.89 16.16 12.43
N PHE A 226 18.31 17.14 13.12
CA PHE A 226 16.88 17.13 13.45
C PHE A 226 15.98 17.13 12.20
N TRP A 227 16.39 17.79 11.12
CA TRP A 227 15.70 17.75 9.83
C TRP A 227 15.86 16.37 9.18
N ALA A 228 17.08 15.84 9.13
CA ALA A 228 17.39 14.57 8.47
C ALA A 228 16.64 13.37 9.08
N ILE A 229 16.49 13.32 10.40
CA ILE A 229 15.79 12.21 11.08
C ILE A 229 14.28 12.22 10.86
N ARG A 230 13.70 13.30 10.31
CA ARG A 230 12.25 13.46 10.06
C ARG A 230 11.85 13.11 8.62
N GLY A 231 12.55 12.16 8.01
CA GLY A 231 12.26 11.70 6.65
C GLY A 231 13.35 10.86 5.99
N GLY A 232 14.56 10.84 6.54
CA GLY A 232 15.70 10.09 5.99
C GLY A 232 15.75 8.60 6.33
N GLY A 233 14.66 8.06 6.90
CA GLY A 233 14.50 6.63 7.18
C GLY A 233 15.14 6.16 8.49
N VAL A 234 14.85 4.91 8.83
CA VAL A 234 15.32 4.28 10.08
C VAL A 234 16.83 3.98 9.98
N THR A 235 17.55 4.06 11.12
CA THR A 235 18.97 3.69 11.30
C THR A 235 20.03 4.47 10.50
N SER A 236 19.64 5.43 9.66
CA SER A 236 20.57 6.23 8.84
C SER A 236 21.47 7.17 9.67
N PHE A 237 20.97 7.72 10.77
CA PHE A 237 21.65 8.80 11.51
C PHE A 237 21.91 8.51 12.99
N GLY A 238 21.45 7.36 13.49
CA GLY A 238 21.58 6.95 14.89
C GLY A 238 20.43 6.05 15.37
N VAL A 239 20.41 5.77 16.67
CA VAL A 239 19.33 5.02 17.32
C VAL A 239 18.33 5.99 17.94
N LEU A 240 17.15 6.11 17.33
CA LEU A 240 16.06 6.93 17.84
C LEU A 240 15.47 6.30 19.11
N LEU A 241 15.42 7.08 20.18
CA LEU A 241 14.92 6.67 21.50
C LEU A 241 13.49 7.13 21.73
N ALA A 242 13.19 8.38 21.38
CA ALA A 242 11.88 8.98 21.59
C ALA A 242 11.64 10.18 20.67
N TRP A 243 10.37 10.50 20.46
CA TRP A 243 9.88 11.68 19.75
C TRP A 243 9.03 12.53 20.68
N LYS A 244 9.22 13.85 20.68
CA LYS A 244 8.24 14.78 21.21
C LYS A 244 7.33 15.21 20.08
N ILE A 245 6.08 14.78 20.11
CA ILE A 245 5.09 15.07 19.08
C ILE A 245 4.10 16.14 19.55
N ARG A 246 3.56 16.92 18.62
CA ARG A 246 2.39 17.77 18.86
C ARG A 246 1.13 16.89 18.83
N SER A 247 0.36 16.91 19.92
CA SER A 247 -0.86 16.11 20.09
C SER A 247 -2.16 16.90 19.93
N SER A 248 -2.09 18.23 19.79
CA SER A 248 -3.26 19.03 19.45
C SER A 248 -3.44 19.19 17.95
N LEU A 249 -4.69 19.04 17.54
CA LEU A 249 -5.15 19.36 16.21
C LEU A 249 -5.82 20.74 16.27
N PRO A 250 -5.40 21.75 15.49
CA PRO A 250 -5.97 23.09 15.61
C PRO A 250 -7.50 23.08 15.46
N LYS A 251 -8.19 23.74 16.40
CA LYS A 251 -9.60 24.12 16.29
C LYS A 251 -9.73 25.21 15.22
N THR A 252 -9.73 24.81 13.96
CA THR A 252 -10.14 25.68 12.86
C THR A 252 -11.23 24.99 12.06
N THR A 253 -12.46 25.11 12.55
CA THR A 253 -13.60 25.37 11.67
C THR A 253 -13.45 26.79 11.16
N PHE A 254 -12.82 26.95 9.99
CA PHE A 254 -12.97 28.18 9.23
C PHE A 254 -14.43 28.27 8.78
N LYS A 255 -15.24 29.07 9.50
CA LYS A 255 -16.38 29.74 8.88
C LYS A 255 -15.86 31.04 8.28
N ALA A 256 -15.23 30.93 7.12
CA ALA A 256 -15.12 32.08 6.24
C ALA A 256 -16.50 32.28 5.61
N LYS A 257 -17.23 33.31 6.05
CA LYS A 257 -18.25 33.93 5.19
C LYS A 257 -17.46 34.72 4.15
N SER A 258 -17.07 34.01 3.11
CA SER A 258 -16.57 34.61 1.89
C SER A 258 -17.53 34.18 0.79
N ASP A 259 -17.95 35.12 -0.04
CA ASP A 259 -18.86 34.91 -1.18
C ASP A 259 -18.19 34.11 -2.33
N PHE A 260 -17.49 33.04 -1.96
CA PHE A 260 -16.83 32.12 -2.87
C PHE A 260 -17.67 30.85 -2.94
N THR A 261 -18.48 30.75 -3.99
CA THR A 261 -19.16 29.49 -4.31
C THR A 261 -18.12 28.41 -4.59
N ARG A 262 -18.42 27.16 -4.20
CA ARG A 262 -17.61 25.95 -4.46
C ARG A 262 -17.16 25.86 -5.93
N ASP A 263 -18.01 26.32 -6.83
CA ASP A 263 -17.79 26.37 -8.27
C ASP A 263 -16.67 27.33 -8.68
N ARG A 264 -16.54 28.49 -7.99
CA ARG A 264 -15.47 29.47 -8.24
C ARG A 264 -14.11 28.97 -7.74
N PHE A 265 -14.06 28.27 -6.61
CA PHE A 265 -12.83 27.64 -6.10
C PHE A 265 -12.35 26.51 -7.00
N GLN A 266 -13.26 25.66 -7.49
CA GLN A 266 -12.92 24.60 -8.44
C GLN A 266 -12.37 25.18 -9.76
N LYS A 267 -13.02 26.19 -10.33
CA LYS A 267 -12.53 26.84 -11.55
C LYS A 267 -11.14 27.47 -11.37
N LEU A 268 -10.83 28.03 -10.20
CA LEU A 268 -9.49 28.54 -9.89
C LEU A 268 -8.46 27.40 -9.75
N ALA A 269 -8.79 26.34 -9.02
CA ALA A 269 -7.93 25.17 -8.89
C ALA A 269 -7.65 24.46 -10.23
N TRP A 270 -8.63 24.44 -11.15
CA TRP A 270 -8.46 23.85 -12.48
C TRP A 270 -7.50 24.66 -13.35
N LYS A 271 -7.51 26.00 -13.21
CA LYS A 271 -6.57 26.88 -13.91
C LYS A 271 -5.13 26.69 -13.44
N GLU A 272 -4.90 26.34 -12.18
CA GLU A 272 -3.55 26.04 -11.68
C GLU A 272 -2.94 24.81 -12.36
N PHE A 273 -3.73 23.77 -12.65
CA PHE A 273 -3.23 22.63 -13.44
C PHE A 273 -2.86 23.01 -14.86
N GLY A 274 -3.60 23.94 -15.50
CA GLY A 274 -3.21 24.49 -16.80
C GLY A 274 -1.83 25.15 -16.74
N ARG A 275 -1.54 25.90 -15.66
CA ARG A 275 -0.22 26.49 -15.43
C ARG A 275 0.86 25.44 -15.19
N VAL A 276 0.57 24.37 -14.45
CA VAL A 276 1.52 23.25 -14.27
C VAL A 276 1.88 22.64 -15.62
N VAL A 277 0.89 22.41 -16.50
CA VAL A 277 1.15 21.91 -17.86
C VAL A 277 2.08 22.85 -18.64
N VAL A 278 1.80 24.15 -18.63
CA VAL A 278 2.61 25.17 -19.33
C VAL A 278 4.03 25.25 -18.75
N CYS A 279 4.18 25.25 -17.42
CA CYS A 279 5.47 25.30 -16.74
C CYS A 279 6.30 24.03 -16.99
N SER A 280 5.69 22.85 -16.84
CA SER A 280 6.37 21.57 -17.14
C SER A 280 6.85 21.53 -18.59
N LYS A 281 6.03 22.00 -19.54
CA LYS A 281 6.44 22.13 -20.95
C LYS A 281 7.61 23.09 -21.13
N LYS A 282 7.57 24.27 -20.50
CA LYS A 282 8.64 25.27 -20.54
C LYS A 282 9.97 24.74 -20.01
N HIS A 283 9.92 23.89 -18.99
CA HIS A 283 11.09 23.35 -18.30
C HIS A 283 11.50 21.94 -18.75
N GLY A 284 10.87 21.39 -19.80
CA GLY A 284 11.21 20.06 -20.32
C GLY A 284 10.91 18.91 -19.35
N LEU A 285 9.97 19.11 -18.40
CA LEU A 285 9.58 18.09 -17.43
C LEU A 285 8.43 17.26 -17.97
N LYS A 286 8.57 15.93 -17.92
CA LYS A 286 7.47 15.01 -18.22
C LYS A 286 6.35 15.19 -17.20
N ILE A 287 5.10 15.04 -17.61
CA ILE A 287 3.95 15.02 -16.70
C ILE A 287 3.45 13.60 -16.59
N THR A 288 3.16 13.14 -15.37
CA THR A 288 2.33 11.96 -15.12
C THR A 288 1.10 12.39 -14.34
N VAL A 289 -0.04 11.75 -14.60
CA VAL A 289 -1.31 12.06 -13.93
C VAL A 289 -1.73 10.84 -13.13
N ARG A 290 -2.10 11.06 -11.86
CA ARG A 290 -2.63 10.00 -10.99
C ARG A 290 -4.02 10.35 -10.52
N SER A 291 -4.93 9.39 -10.65
CA SER A 291 -6.26 9.41 -10.03
C SER A 291 -6.30 8.45 -8.84
N GLY A 292 -6.68 7.19 -9.05
CA GLY A 292 -6.74 6.17 -7.99
C GLY A 292 -5.48 5.33 -7.82
N GLY A 293 -4.46 5.50 -8.69
CA GLY A 293 -3.17 4.80 -8.56
C GLY A 293 -3.18 3.31 -8.90
N HIS A 294 -4.23 2.78 -9.53
CA HIS A 294 -4.38 1.37 -9.93
C HIS A 294 -3.67 1.01 -11.25
N ASP A 295 -2.71 1.81 -11.68
CA ASP A 295 -1.94 1.52 -12.88
C ASP A 295 -0.98 0.34 -12.62
N PHE A 296 -1.15 -0.78 -13.32
CA PHE A 296 -0.42 -2.02 -13.05
C PHE A 296 1.08 -1.89 -13.28
N GLU A 297 1.49 -0.98 -14.18
CA GLU A 297 2.89 -0.70 -14.49
C GLU A 297 3.39 0.56 -13.77
N GLY A 298 2.59 1.15 -12.88
CA GLY A 298 2.91 2.37 -12.14
C GLY A 298 3.19 3.60 -13.00
N LEU A 299 2.74 3.64 -14.26
CA LEU A 299 2.95 4.75 -15.21
C LEU A 299 2.35 6.07 -14.71
N SER A 300 1.36 6.00 -13.83
CA SER A 300 0.77 7.17 -13.19
C SER A 300 1.69 7.85 -12.17
N TYR A 301 2.73 7.18 -11.65
CA TYR A 301 3.62 7.69 -10.61
C TYR A 301 5.11 7.32 -10.80
N ARG A 302 5.49 6.76 -11.95
CA ARG A 302 6.88 6.45 -12.32
C ARG A 302 7.20 6.99 -13.69
N ALA A 303 8.41 7.52 -13.86
CA ALA A 303 9.00 7.81 -15.16
C ALA A 303 10.52 7.65 -15.09
N ASN A 304 11.13 7.28 -16.23
CA ASN A 304 12.58 7.14 -16.36
C ASN A 304 13.32 8.47 -16.61
N VAL A 305 12.60 9.58 -16.51
CA VAL A 305 13.09 10.96 -16.69
C VAL A 305 12.52 11.83 -15.58
N PRO A 306 13.14 12.98 -15.24
CA PRO A 306 12.56 13.94 -14.31
C PRO A 306 11.12 14.29 -14.72
N PHE A 307 10.20 14.21 -13.77
CA PHE A 307 8.78 14.37 -14.05
C PHE A 307 8.04 15.06 -12.91
N VAL A 308 6.91 15.66 -13.26
CA VAL A 308 5.93 16.24 -12.35
C VAL A 308 4.73 15.31 -12.26
N LEU A 309 4.38 14.92 -11.05
CA LEU A 309 3.15 14.18 -10.77
C LEU A 309 2.00 15.17 -10.51
N ILE A 310 0.96 15.12 -11.36
CA ILE A 310 -0.33 15.75 -11.09
C ILE A 310 -1.22 14.72 -10.42
N ASP A 311 -1.37 14.82 -9.09
CA ASP A 311 -2.25 13.96 -8.31
C ASP A 311 -3.63 14.58 -8.13
N LEU A 312 -4.63 13.94 -8.71
CA LEU A 312 -6.03 14.37 -8.71
C LEU A 312 -6.81 13.88 -7.49
N VAL A 313 -6.17 13.26 -6.48
CA VAL A 313 -6.84 12.71 -5.28
C VAL A 313 -7.78 13.69 -4.57
N ASN A 314 -7.59 15.00 -4.73
CA ASN A 314 -8.42 16.04 -4.13
C ASN A 314 -9.66 16.41 -4.97
N PHE A 315 -9.74 15.95 -6.22
CA PHE A 315 -10.79 16.26 -7.19
C PHE A 315 -11.81 15.12 -7.18
N ARG A 316 -12.63 15.08 -6.11
CA ARG A 316 -13.56 13.96 -5.83
C ARG A 316 -15.04 14.39 -5.78
N THR A 317 -15.38 15.55 -6.32
CA THR A 317 -16.78 16.00 -6.30
C THR A 317 -17.60 15.11 -7.24
N ILE A 318 -18.76 14.69 -6.75
CA ILE A 318 -19.73 13.86 -7.47
C ILE A 318 -21.08 14.56 -7.30
N ASP A 319 -21.66 15.01 -8.41
CA ASP A 319 -22.97 15.67 -8.44
C ASP A 319 -23.92 14.84 -9.29
N VAL A 320 -24.92 14.25 -8.65
CA VAL A 320 -25.84 13.28 -9.26
C VAL A 320 -27.19 13.96 -9.48
N ASN A 321 -27.63 14.00 -10.73
CA ASN A 321 -28.95 14.49 -11.11
C ASN A 321 -29.79 13.36 -11.71
N ILE A 322 -30.72 12.84 -10.91
CA ILE A 322 -31.63 11.77 -11.33
C ILE A 322 -32.62 12.24 -12.39
N LYS A 323 -33.05 13.50 -12.37
CA LYS A 323 -33.96 14.05 -13.39
C LYS A 323 -33.30 14.07 -14.77
N ASP A 324 -32.02 14.39 -14.82
CA ASP A 324 -31.22 14.42 -16.06
C ASP A 324 -30.59 13.05 -16.38
N ASN A 325 -30.87 12.02 -15.58
CA ASN A 325 -30.27 10.69 -15.65
C ASN A 325 -28.73 10.72 -15.84
N SER A 326 -28.05 11.63 -15.14
CA SER A 326 -26.61 11.85 -15.31
C SER A 326 -25.91 12.30 -14.03
N ALA A 327 -24.58 12.21 -14.02
CA ALA A 327 -23.76 12.73 -12.94
C ALA A 327 -22.47 13.39 -13.46
N TRP A 328 -22.06 14.49 -12.85
CA TRP A 328 -20.71 15.02 -13.01
C TRP A 328 -19.80 14.40 -11.95
N VAL A 329 -18.71 13.79 -12.38
CA VAL A 329 -17.77 13.05 -11.54
C VAL A 329 -16.36 13.54 -11.80
N GLN A 330 -15.71 14.11 -10.79
CA GLN A 330 -14.32 14.52 -10.92
C GLN A 330 -13.37 13.30 -10.95
N ALA A 331 -12.26 13.43 -11.68
CA ALA A 331 -11.37 12.33 -12.03
C ALA A 331 -10.70 11.64 -10.83
N GLY A 332 -10.55 12.33 -9.70
CA GLY A 332 -9.98 11.79 -8.47
C GLY A 332 -10.96 10.98 -7.61
N ALA A 333 -12.26 11.03 -7.89
CA ALA A 333 -13.23 10.17 -7.24
C ALA A 333 -12.96 8.70 -7.58
N THR A 334 -13.28 7.79 -6.67
CA THR A 334 -13.20 6.35 -6.92
C THR A 334 -14.56 5.78 -7.32
N LEU A 335 -14.54 4.62 -7.96
CA LEU A 335 -15.77 3.92 -8.38
C LEU A 335 -16.73 3.68 -7.21
N GLY A 336 -16.20 3.30 -6.03
CA GLY A 336 -17.02 3.10 -4.84
C GLY A 336 -17.75 4.37 -4.39
N GLU A 337 -17.11 5.54 -4.44
CA GLU A 337 -17.77 6.82 -4.13
C GLU A 337 -18.87 7.13 -5.16
N VAL A 338 -18.63 6.87 -6.44
CA VAL A 338 -19.62 7.07 -7.51
C VAL A 338 -20.84 6.19 -7.28
N TYR A 339 -20.63 4.89 -7.04
CA TYR A 339 -21.71 3.94 -6.82
C TYR A 339 -22.53 4.32 -5.58
N TYR A 340 -21.85 4.69 -4.48
CA TYR A 340 -22.51 5.13 -3.26
C TYR A 340 -23.35 6.39 -3.47
N ARG A 341 -22.82 7.41 -4.13
CA ARG A 341 -23.54 8.68 -4.37
C ARG A 341 -24.73 8.54 -5.31
N ILE A 342 -24.64 7.64 -6.29
CA ILE A 342 -25.79 7.31 -7.14
C ILE A 342 -26.87 6.62 -6.30
N ALA A 343 -26.50 5.62 -5.51
CA ALA A 343 -27.43 4.85 -4.68
C ALA A 343 -28.09 5.69 -3.57
N GLU A 344 -27.37 6.68 -3.03
CA GLU A 344 -27.90 7.67 -2.07
C GLU A 344 -29.05 8.49 -2.68
N LYS A 345 -29.01 8.74 -3.99
CA LYS A 345 -30.05 9.49 -4.71
C LYS A 345 -31.16 8.62 -5.28
N SER A 346 -30.86 7.38 -5.68
CA SER A 346 -31.86 6.46 -6.21
C SER A 346 -31.43 5.00 -6.06
N PRO A 347 -32.28 4.12 -5.49
CA PRO A 347 -31.97 2.70 -5.36
C PRO A 347 -32.07 1.92 -6.68
N VAL A 348 -32.56 2.55 -7.75
CA VAL A 348 -32.81 1.93 -9.08
C VAL A 348 -31.95 2.54 -10.20
N HIS A 349 -30.91 3.29 -9.84
CA HIS A 349 -29.90 3.78 -10.78
C HIS A 349 -28.52 3.20 -10.42
N GLY A 350 -27.71 2.97 -11.44
CA GLY A 350 -26.32 2.53 -11.31
C GLY A 350 -25.44 3.09 -12.41
N PHE A 351 -24.19 2.61 -12.47
CA PHE A 351 -23.23 2.95 -13.52
C PHE A 351 -22.38 1.71 -13.89
N PRO A 352 -22.28 1.33 -15.18
CA PRO A 352 -21.62 0.09 -15.59
C PRO A 352 -20.10 0.26 -15.67
N ALA A 353 -19.43 0.14 -14.52
CA ALA A 353 -17.99 0.24 -14.40
C ALA A 353 -17.40 -0.91 -13.55
N GLY A 354 -16.10 -0.83 -13.25
CA GLY A 354 -15.31 -1.89 -12.64
C GLY A 354 -15.76 -2.32 -11.25
N ALA A 355 -15.42 -3.56 -10.91
CA ALA A 355 -15.75 -4.16 -9.62
C ALA A 355 -14.87 -3.65 -8.46
N CYS A 356 -13.68 -3.11 -8.74
CA CYS A 356 -12.74 -2.65 -7.71
C CYS A 356 -13.08 -1.22 -7.24
N PRO A 357 -13.57 -1.01 -6.01
CA PRO A 357 -14.15 0.25 -5.55
C PRO A 357 -13.12 1.37 -5.34
N THR A 358 -11.84 1.04 -5.20
CA THR A 358 -10.74 2.01 -4.99
C THR A 358 -10.11 2.48 -6.31
N VAL A 359 -10.53 1.93 -7.44
CA VAL A 359 -10.08 2.40 -8.77
C VAL A 359 -10.59 3.82 -8.99
N GLY A 360 -9.70 4.71 -9.44
CA GLY A 360 -10.05 6.11 -9.75
C GLY A 360 -10.76 6.23 -11.08
N VAL A 361 -11.85 7.02 -11.11
CA VAL A 361 -12.72 7.20 -12.27
C VAL A 361 -11.96 7.78 -13.46
N GLY A 362 -11.03 8.70 -13.20
CA GLY A 362 -10.25 9.38 -14.23
C GLY A 362 -9.57 8.40 -15.19
N GLY A 363 -8.82 7.44 -14.63
CA GLY A 363 -8.14 6.43 -15.42
C GLY A 363 -9.03 5.28 -15.90
N HIS A 364 -10.02 4.90 -15.11
CA HIS A 364 -10.88 3.76 -15.41
C HIS A 364 -11.73 3.98 -16.67
N ILE A 365 -12.47 5.10 -16.73
CA ILE A 365 -13.33 5.41 -17.86
C ILE A 365 -12.48 5.65 -19.12
N SER A 366 -11.32 6.31 -18.99
CA SER A 366 -10.48 6.56 -20.15
C SER A 366 -9.86 5.30 -20.78
N GLY A 367 -9.73 4.23 -20.01
CA GLY A 367 -9.33 2.90 -20.50
C GLY A 367 -10.51 2.02 -20.94
N GLY A 368 -11.69 2.61 -21.13
CA GLY A 368 -12.93 1.90 -21.47
C GLY A 368 -13.80 1.62 -20.24
N GLY A 369 -13.22 1.03 -19.20
CA GLY A 369 -13.90 0.78 -17.92
C GLY A 369 -14.82 -0.44 -17.92
N PHE A 370 -14.23 -1.63 -18.03
CA PHE A 370 -14.93 -2.92 -17.99
C PHE A 370 -15.51 -3.23 -16.59
N GLY A 371 -16.70 -3.83 -16.54
CA GLY A 371 -17.41 -4.19 -15.32
C GLY A 371 -18.36 -5.38 -15.46
N LEU A 372 -18.99 -5.80 -14.35
CA LEU A 372 -19.92 -6.94 -14.34
C LEU A 372 -21.28 -6.64 -15.00
N MET A 373 -21.58 -5.38 -15.33
CA MET A 373 -22.79 -5.01 -16.06
C MET A 373 -22.56 -4.81 -17.57
N VAL A 374 -21.35 -5.13 -18.06
CA VAL A 374 -20.94 -4.88 -19.46
C VAL A 374 -21.83 -5.59 -20.48
N ARG A 375 -22.37 -6.78 -20.15
CA ARG A 375 -23.20 -7.55 -21.09
C ARG A 375 -24.52 -6.86 -21.42
N LYS A 376 -25.12 -6.17 -20.44
CA LYS A 376 -26.37 -5.42 -20.63
C LYS A 376 -26.17 -3.99 -21.10
N TYR A 377 -25.13 -3.32 -20.59
CA TYR A 377 -24.98 -1.88 -20.79
C TYR A 377 -23.74 -1.48 -21.59
N GLY A 378 -22.79 -2.37 -21.86
CA GLY A 378 -21.50 -1.99 -22.44
C GLY A 378 -20.53 -1.40 -21.42
N MET A 379 -19.49 -0.74 -21.90
CA MET A 379 -18.37 -0.25 -21.11
C MET A 379 -18.72 1.09 -20.42
N ALA A 380 -17.99 1.47 -19.38
CA ALA A 380 -18.19 2.78 -18.73
C ALA A 380 -18.04 3.96 -19.71
N ALA A 381 -17.12 3.83 -20.67
CA ALA A 381 -16.87 4.81 -21.73
C ALA A 381 -18.05 5.00 -22.70
N ASP A 382 -18.91 3.99 -22.87
CA ASP A 382 -20.13 4.10 -23.71
C ASP A 382 -21.20 4.99 -23.05
N HIS A 383 -21.09 5.18 -21.73
CA HIS A 383 -22.01 5.97 -20.91
C HIS A 383 -21.43 7.33 -20.53
N VAL A 384 -20.58 7.92 -21.37
CA VAL A 384 -20.07 9.28 -21.19
C VAL A 384 -20.79 10.26 -22.10
N LEU A 385 -21.28 11.35 -21.52
CA LEU A 385 -21.99 12.43 -22.22
C LEU A 385 -21.06 13.61 -22.57
N ASP A 386 -20.12 13.92 -21.67
CA ASP A 386 -19.21 15.06 -21.75
C ASP A 386 -17.98 14.81 -20.84
N ALA A 387 -16.94 15.64 -20.96
CA ALA A 387 -15.74 15.59 -20.13
C ALA A 387 -15.19 16.99 -19.91
N ARG A 388 -14.31 17.16 -18.91
CA ARG A 388 -13.45 18.34 -18.76
C ARG A 388 -12.01 17.88 -18.81
N ILE A 389 -11.21 18.40 -19.74
CA ILE A 389 -9.81 18.00 -19.94
C ILE A 389 -8.92 19.22 -20.15
N ILE A 390 -7.67 19.15 -19.68
CA ILE A 390 -6.64 20.15 -19.96
C ILE A 390 -5.77 19.66 -21.11
N ASN A 391 -5.68 20.46 -22.17
CA ASN A 391 -4.83 20.17 -23.33
C ASN A 391 -3.36 20.57 -23.10
N ALA A 392 -2.51 20.32 -24.10
CA ALA A 392 -1.08 20.64 -24.05
C ALA A 392 -0.75 22.15 -24.02
N LYS A 393 -1.75 23.04 -24.22
CA LYS A 393 -1.63 24.49 -24.06
C LYS A 393 -2.04 24.96 -22.66
N GLY A 394 -2.51 24.06 -21.79
CA GLY A 394 -3.02 24.40 -20.47
C GLY A 394 -4.47 24.91 -20.48
N GLU A 395 -5.18 24.76 -21.59
CA GLU A 395 -6.58 25.20 -21.75
C GLU A 395 -7.53 24.09 -21.29
N ILE A 396 -8.61 24.48 -20.59
CA ILE A 396 -9.67 23.55 -20.17
C ILE A 396 -10.70 23.46 -21.29
N LEU A 397 -10.93 22.25 -21.78
CA LEU A 397 -11.88 21.93 -22.83
C LEU A 397 -13.04 21.09 -22.28
N ASP A 398 -14.24 21.32 -22.80
CA ASP A 398 -15.36 20.36 -22.80
C ASP A 398 -15.50 19.66 -24.15
N ARG A 399 -16.46 18.74 -24.26
CA ARG A 399 -16.74 18.02 -25.52
C ARG A 399 -16.85 18.97 -26.71
N LYS A 400 -17.60 20.06 -26.56
CA LYS A 400 -17.82 21.03 -27.64
C LYS A 400 -16.51 21.67 -28.10
N THR A 401 -15.67 22.09 -27.14
CA THR A 401 -14.41 22.79 -27.42
C THR A 401 -13.23 21.86 -27.74
N MET A 402 -13.28 20.60 -27.31
CA MET A 402 -12.27 19.58 -27.63
C MET A 402 -12.51 18.90 -29.00
N GLY A 403 -13.75 18.95 -29.50
CA GLY A 403 -14.16 18.27 -30.72
C GLY A 403 -14.41 16.77 -30.53
N GLU A 404 -15.08 16.15 -31.50
CA GLU A 404 -15.51 14.76 -31.37
C GLU A 404 -14.35 13.75 -31.46
N ASP A 405 -13.27 14.06 -32.18
CA ASP A 405 -12.11 13.16 -32.30
C ASP A 405 -11.38 12.97 -30.98
N LEU A 406 -11.11 14.07 -30.26
CA LEU A 406 -10.50 14.00 -28.93
C LEU A 406 -11.48 13.39 -27.92
N PHE A 407 -12.77 13.70 -28.01
CA PHE A 407 -13.80 13.09 -27.17
C PHE A 407 -13.94 11.57 -27.42
N TRP A 408 -13.73 11.10 -28.64
CA TRP A 408 -13.63 9.68 -28.97
C TRP A 408 -12.36 9.06 -28.37
N ALA A 409 -11.20 9.70 -28.57
CA ALA A 409 -9.91 9.18 -28.14
C ALA A 409 -9.82 8.97 -26.61
N ILE A 410 -10.39 9.89 -25.82
CA ILE A 410 -10.38 9.78 -24.35
C ILE A 410 -11.33 8.70 -23.81
N ARG A 411 -12.16 8.07 -24.65
CA ARG A 411 -13.13 7.03 -24.28
C ARG A 411 -12.63 5.62 -24.63
N GLY A 412 -11.36 5.35 -24.37
CA GLY A 412 -10.74 4.03 -24.59
C GLY A 412 -9.23 4.07 -24.83
N GLY A 413 -8.69 5.22 -25.27
CA GLY A 413 -7.27 5.37 -25.60
C GLY A 413 -6.32 5.49 -24.40
N GLY A 414 -6.83 5.39 -23.16
CA GLY A 414 -6.02 5.44 -21.94
C GLY A 414 -5.74 6.85 -21.41
N VAL A 415 -5.33 6.92 -20.15
CA VAL A 415 -5.33 8.15 -19.34
C VAL A 415 -4.17 9.11 -19.63
N THR A 416 -3.04 8.60 -20.12
CA THR A 416 -1.77 9.35 -20.14
C THR A 416 -1.50 10.08 -21.45
N SER A 417 -2.30 9.84 -22.49
CA SER A 417 -1.95 10.22 -23.87
C SER A 417 -2.58 11.54 -24.32
N PHE A 418 -3.75 11.90 -23.80
CA PHE A 418 -4.63 12.90 -24.43
C PHE A 418 -4.85 14.19 -23.62
N GLY A 419 -4.22 14.31 -22.45
CA GLY A 419 -4.30 15.50 -21.60
C GLY A 419 -4.55 15.17 -20.12
N VAL A 420 -4.81 16.19 -19.31
CA VAL A 420 -5.15 16.02 -17.89
C VAL A 420 -6.67 16.05 -17.74
N LEU A 421 -7.27 14.87 -17.62
CA LEU A 421 -8.71 14.74 -17.44
C LEU A 421 -9.12 15.16 -16.01
N LEU A 422 -10.05 16.11 -15.92
CA LEU A 422 -10.53 16.70 -14.67
C LEU A 422 -11.85 16.12 -14.19
N ALA A 423 -12.79 15.86 -15.10
CA ALA A 423 -14.11 15.34 -14.78
C ALA A 423 -14.79 14.68 -15.98
N TRP A 424 -15.72 13.77 -15.70
CA TRP A 424 -16.63 13.15 -16.65
C TRP A 424 -18.07 13.56 -16.33
N LYS A 425 -18.88 13.77 -17.37
CA LYS A 425 -20.33 13.70 -17.25
C LYS A 425 -20.77 12.32 -17.71
N ILE A 426 -21.25 11.50 -16.78
CA ILE A 426 -21.69 10.13 -17.04
C ILE A 426 -23.21 10.06 -17.15
N ARG A 427 -23.70 9.14 -17.99
CA ARG A 427 -25.10 8.72 -18.08
C ARG A 427 -25.32 7.58 -17.09
N LEU A 428 -26.38 7.65 -16.29
CA LEU A 428 -26.74 6.58 -15.36
C LEU A 428 -27.59 5.53 -16.09
N VAL A 429 -27.54 4.29 -15.61
CA VAL A 429 -28.30 3.17 -16.15
C VAL A 429 -29.33 2.67 -15.13
N PRO A 430 -30.48 2.15 -15.57
CA PRO A 430 -31.45 1.56 -14.66
C PRO A 430 -30.90 0.27 -14.05
N VAL A 431 -31.17 0.02 -12.78
CA VAL A 431 -30.93 -1.27 -12.12
C VAL A 431 -32.19 -1.68 -11.37
N PRO A 432 -32.53 -2.99 -11.31
CA PRO A 432 -33.69 -3.42 -10.55
C PRO A 432 -33.48 -3.16 -9.04
N PRO A 433 -34.56 -3.04 -8.26
CA PRO A 433 -34.48 -2.85 -6.81
C PRO A 433 -33.76 -4.01 -6.11
N THR A 434 -33.81 -5.20 -6.71
CA THR A 434 -33.14 -6.40 -6.24
C THR A 434 -32.26 -6.98 -7.35
N VAL A 435 -30.99 -7.21 -7.04
CA VAL A 435 -30.04 -7.98 -7.87
C VAL A 435 -29.61 -9.23 -7.11
N THR A 436 -29.10 -10.23 -7.81
CA THR A 436 -28.61 -11.48 -7.21
C THR A 436 -27.14 -11.67 -7.50
N VAL A 437 -26.35 -11.97 -6.47
CA VAL A 437 -24.96 -12.42 -6.58
C VAL A 437 -24.86 -13.85 -6.07
N SER A 438 -24.17 -14.70 -6.82
CA SER A 438 -23.80 -16.05 -6.38
C SER A 438 -22.33 -16.31 -6.68
N THR A 439 -21.68 -17.06 -5.79
CA THR A 439 -20.29 -17.47 -6.01
C THR A 439 -20.11 -18.95 -5.71
N ILE A 440 -19.70 -19.71 -6.73
CA ILE A 440 -19.52 -21.16 -6.65
C ILE A 440 -18.06 -21.48 -6.97
N ALA A 441 -17.40 -22.20 -6.08
CA ALA A 441 -16.02 -22.63 -6.25
C ALA A 441 -15.95 -24.15 -6.48
N LYS A 442 -15.14 -24.57 -7.45
CA LYS A 442 -14.94 -25.98 -7.82
C LYS A 442 -13.46 -26.24 -7.97
N THR A 443 -12.96 -27.29 -7.34
CA THR A 443 -11.57 -27.74 -7.50
C THR A 443 -11.43 -28.70 -8.68
N LEU A 444 -10.19 -29.05 -9.07
CA LEU A 444 -9.95 -30.04 -10.12
C LEU A 444 -10.64 -31.38 -9.83
N GLU A 445 -10.64 -31.79 -8.56
CA GLU A 445 -11.28 -33.02 -8.09
C GLU A 445 -12.82 -32.95 -8.18
N GLN A 446 -13.37 -31.75 -8.34
CA GLN A 446 -14.79 -31.48 -8.55
C GLN A 446 -15.11 -31.13 -10.01
N ASP A 447 -14.34 -31.69 -10.95
CA ASP A 447 -14.50 -31.52 -12.39
C ASP A 447 -14.39 -30.06 -12.91
N ALA A 448 -13.63 -29.19 -12.21
CA ALA A 448 -13.47 -27.78 -12.59
C ALA A 448 -13.08 -27.57 -14.07
N THR A 449 -12.22 -28.42 -14.64
CA THR A 449 -11.80 -28.31 -16.04
C THR A 449 -12.98 -28.41 -17.02
N LYS A 450 -13.91 -29.35 -16.79
CA LYS A 450 -15.10 -29.52 -17.63
C LYS A 450 -16.03 -28.31 -17.50
N LEU A 451 -16.18 -27.78 -16.28
CA LEU A 451 -17.00 -26.60 -16.01
C LEU A 451 -16.42 -25.34 -16.67
N VAL A 452 -15.11 -25.15 -16.62
CA VAL A 452 -14.44 -24.03 -17.31
C VAL A 452 -14.62 -24.12 -18.83
N HIS A 453 -14.45 -25.31 -19.42
CA HIS A 453 -14.70 -25.52 -20.86
C HIS A 453 -16.16 -25.20 -21.23
N LYS A 454 -17.13 -25.69 -20.47
CA LYS A 454 -18.55 -25.39 -20.69
C LYS A 454 -18.84 -23.89 -20.56
N TRP A 455 -18.29 -23.26 -19.53
CA TRP A 455 -18.46 -21.83 -19.23
C TRP A 455 -18.08 -20.93 -20.41
N GLN A 456 -17.02 -21.25 -21.16
CA GLN A 456 -16.59 -20.45 -22.32
C GLN A 456 -17.71 -20.28 -23.37
N SER A 457 -18.50 -21.33 -23.61
CA SER A 457 -19.65 -21.27 -24.52
C SER A 457 -20.89 -20.62 -23.89
N VAL A 458 -21.20 -20.99 -22.65
CA VAL A 458 -22.40 -20.55 -21.93
C VAL A 458 -22.35 -19.06 -21.61
N ALA A 459 -21.24 -18.56 -21.08
CA ALA A 459 -21.11 -17.17 -20.65
C ALA A 459 -21.11 -16.18 -21.83
N SER A 460 -20.70 -16.63 -23.01
CA SER A 460 -20.63 -15.80 -24.21
C SER A 460 -22.00 -15.59 -24.86
N TYR A 461 -22.72 -16.68 -25.17
CA TYR A 461 -23.98 -16.64 -25.93
C TYR A 461 -25.13 -17.41 -25.29
N GLY A 462 -24.86 -18.18 -24.23
CA GLY A 462 -25.84 -19.09 -23.63
C GLY A 462 -26.82 -18.42 -22.67
N VAL A 463 -26.51 -17.22 -22.16
CA VAL A 463 -27.23 -16.57 -21.05
C VAL A 463 -27.75 -15.18 -21.42
N PRO A 464 -28.88 -14.72 -20.83
CA PRO A 464 -29.46 -13.40 -21.09
C PRO A 464 -28.51 -12.27 -20.65
N ASP A 465 -28.67 -11.08 -21.22
CA ASP A 465 -27.76 -9.93 -21.01
C ASP A 465 -27.69 -9.47 -19.55
N GLU A 466 -28.76 -9.69 -18.78
CA GLU A 466 -28.85 -9.45 -17.34
C GLU A 466 -27.87 -10.28 -16.50
N LEU A 467 -27.34 -11.38 -17.04
CA LEU A 467 -26.47 -12.31 -16.33
C LEU A 467 -25.01 -12.17 -16.79
N SER A 468 -24.13 -11.81 -15.87
CA SER A 468 -22.69 -11.95 -16.05
C SER A 468 -22.15 -13.08 -15.20
N ILE A 469 -21.32 -13.95 -15.80
CA ILE A 469 -20.63 -15.04 -15.11
C ILE A 469 -19.13 -14.84 -15.29
N ALA A 470 -18.44 -14.37 -14.25
CA ALA A 470 -17.00 -14.21 -14.26
C ALA A 470 -16.31 -15.44 -13.66
N LEU A 471 -15.25 -15.90 -14.32
CA LEU A 471 -14.39 -16.97 -13.85
C LEU A 471 -13.09 -16.40 -13.25
N HIS A 472 -12.74 -16.86 -12.06
CA HIS A 472 -11.42 -16.67 -11.47
C HIS A 472 -10.77 -18.04 -11.26
N VAL A 473 -9.51 -18.21 -11.66
CA VAL A 473 -8.76 -19.45 -11.47
C VAL A 473 -7.55 -19.16 -10.60
N GLY A 474 -7.40 -19.91 -9.51
CA GLY A 474 -6.30 -19.75 -8.57
C GLY A 474 -5.86 -21.08 -7.97
N VAL A 475 -4.72 -21.06 -7.29
CA VAL A 475 -4.23 -22.19 -6.50
C VAL A 475 -4.77 -22.05 -5.08
N VAL A 476 -5.34 -23.12 -4.53
CA VAL A 476 -5.79 -23.19 -3.12
C VAL A 476 -5.13 -24.36 -2.41
N ASP A 477 -4.88 -24.21 -1.11
CA ASP A 477 -4.39 -25.31 -0.28
C ASP A 477 -5.56 -26.28 0.04
N THR A 478 -5.35 -27.58 -0.12
CA THR A 478 -6.34 -28.66 0.16
C THR A 478 -6.32 -29.11 1.63
N GLY A 479 -5.97 -28.22 2.55
CA GLY A 479 -5.52 -28.52 3.92
C GLY A 479 -6.23 -29.66 4.66
N ASN A 480 -5.41 -30.60 5.15
CA ASN A 480 -5.60 -31.62 6.21
C ASN A 480 -6.98 -32.30 6.32
N ASN A 481 -7.05 -33.54 5.82
CA ASN A 481 -7.87 -34.54 6.51
C ASN A 481 -7.30 -34.72 7.93
N ASN A 482 -8.17 -34.84 8.94
CA ASN A 482 -7.86 -34.91 10.38
C ASN A 482 -6.92 -36.06 10.84
N ASN A 483 -6.23 -36.76 9.93
CA ASN A 483 -5.39 -37.92 10.19
C ASN A 483 -3.88 -37.72 9.93
N GLY A 484 -3.40 -36.49 9.74
CA GLY A 484 -1.97 -36.17 9.79
C GLY A 484 -1.09 -36.74 8.66
N THR A 485 -1.63 -37.46 7.69
CA THR A 485 -0.89 -37.97 6.53
C THR A 485 -0.99 -37.01 5.35
N ARG A 486 0.12 -36.30 5.07
CA ARG A 486 0.29 -35.51 3.84
C ARG A 486 0.47 -36.45 2.66
N ILE A 487 -0.50 -36.51 1.75
CA ILE A 487 -0.34 -37.09 0.42
C ILE A 487 -0.26 -35.93 -0.58
N GLY A 488 0.96 -35.61 -1.04
CA GLY A 488 1.21 -34.56 -2.05
C GLY A 488 1.41 -33.13 -1.49
N SER A 489 1.62 -32.16 -2.40
CA SER A 489 1.94 -30.75 -2.09
C SER A 489 0.80 -29.97 -1.40
N GLY A 490 -0.34 -30.61 -1.14
CA GLY A 490 -1.47 -30.02 -0.41
C GLY A 490 -2.10 -28.83 -1.12
N ARG A 491 -2.03 -28.77 -2.46
CA ARG A 491 -2.56 -27.67 -3.30
C ARG A 491 -3.31 -28.20 -4.50
N THR A 492 -4.39 -27.53 -4.88
CA THR A 492 -5.17 -27.81 -6.10
C THR A 492 -5.52 -26.51 -6.82
N ILE A 493 -5.97 -26.61 -8.07
CA ILE A 493 -6.53 -25.48 -8.81
C ILE A 493 -8.02 -25.38 -8.47
N GLN A 494 -8.46 -24.17 -8.14
CA GLN A 494 -9.86 -23.83 -7.93
C GLN A 494 -10.33 -22.86 -9.02
N ALA A 495 -11.41 -23.24 -9.69
CA ALA A 495 -12.21 -22.37 -10.54
C ALA A 495 -13.36 -21.78 -9.71
N THR A 496 -13.45 -20.47 -9.65
CA THR A 496 -14.51 -19.75 -8.94
C THR A 496 -15.37 -18.95 -9.91
N PHE A 497 -16.65 -19.31 -9.99
CA PHE A 497 -17.65 -18.70 -10.84
C PHE A 497 -18.43 -17.68 -10.01
N THR A 498 -18.21 -16.39 -10.26
CA THR A 498 -18.93 -15.29 -9.61
C THR A 498 -19.96 -14.73 -10.58
N THR A 499 -21.23 -14.69 -10.17
CA THR A 499 -22.33 -14.18 -10.97
C THR A 499 -22.85 -12.86 -10.45
N LEU A 500 -23.27 -11.99 -11.36
CA LEU A 500 -24.15 -10.85 -11.07
C LEU A 500 -25.34 -10.96 -12.01
N PHE A 501 -26.53 -11.08 -11.44
CA PHE A 501 -27.78 -11.12 -12.17
C PHE A 501 -28.64 -9.90 -11.83
N LEU A 502 -29.08 -9.16 -12.84
CA LEU A 502 -29.98 -8.03 -12.70
C LEU A 502 -31.43 -8.49 -12.56
N GLY A 503 -31.71 -9.20 -11.47
CA GLY A 503 -33.04 -9.72 -11.13
C GLY A 503 -33.02 -10.61 -9.88
N PRO A 504 -34.17 -11.19 -9.52
CA PRO A 504 -34.31 -12.06 -8.35
C PRO A 504 -33.65 -13.43 -8.56
N ALA A 505 -33.35 -14.11 -7.46
CA ALA A 505 -32.66 -15.40 -7.42
C ALA A 505 -33.48 -16.50 -8.10
N THR A 506 -34.81 -16.45 -8.00
CA THR A 506 -35.71 -17.42 -8.63
C THR A 506 -35.53 -17.47 -10.15
N GLN A 507 -35.40 -16.30 -10.80
CA GLN A 507 -35.15 -16.20 -12.23
C GLN A 507 -33.71 -16.62 -12.58
N LEU A 508 -32.72 -16.25 -11.75
CA LEU A 508 -31.33 -16.70 -11.93
C LEU A 508 -31.25 -18.23 -11.94
N LEU A 509 -31.90 -18.90 -10.99
CA LEU A 509 -31.89 -20.36 -10.91
C LEU A 509 -32.52 -21.01 -12.14
N GLN A 510 -33.66 -20.50 -12.62
CA GLN A 510 -34.29 -21.00 -13.85
C GLN A 510 -33.36 -20.87 -15.07
N VAL A 511 -32.66 -19.75 -15.19
CA VAL A 511 -31.67 -19.54 -16.26
C VAL A 511 -30.53 -20.53 -16.12
N MET A 512 -29.98 -20.70 -14.92
CA MET A 512 -28.83 -21.58 -14.67
C MET A 512 -29.19 -23.06 -14.84
N GLU A 513 -30.36 -23.49 -14.42
CA GLU A 513 -30.86 -24.85 -14.64
C GLU A 513 -31.00 -25.17 -16.14
N LYS A 514 -31.47 -24.21 -16.94
CA LYS A 514 -31.62 -24.39 -18.38
C LYS A 514 -30.31 -24.29 -19.16
N LYS A 515 -29.40 -23.42 -18.74
CA LYS A 515 -28.23 -23.01 -19.55
C LYS A 515 -26.90 -23.51 -19.03
N PHE A 516 -26.79 -23.76 -17.73
CA PHE A 516 -25.57 -24.27 -17.10
C PHE A 516 -25.86 -25.20 -15.89
N PRO A 517 -26.70 -26.23 -16.06
CA PRO A 517 -27.10 -27.10 -14.96
C PRO A 517 -25.89 -27.79 -14.30
N GLU A 518 -24.83 -28.05 -15.06
CA GLU A 518 -23.63 -28.73 -14.60
C GLU A 518 -22.89 -27.96 -13.48
N LEU A 519 -23.06 -26.63 -13.40
CA LEU A 519 -22.49 -25.83 -12.31
C LEU A 519 -23.11 -26.18 -10.95
N GLY A 520 -24.35 -26.67 -10.95
CA GLY A 520 -25.07 -27.11 -9.76
C GLY A 520 -25.45 -25.98 -8.81
N MET A 521 -25.84 -24.81 -9.37
CA MET A 521 -26.26 -23.65 -8.57
C MET A 521 -27.54 -23.94 -7.80
N LYS A 522 -27.57 -23.57 -6.52
CA LYS A 522 -28.72 -23.72 -5.63
C LYS A 522 -29.17 -22.38 -5.04
N GLN A 523 -30.36 -22.37 -4.46
CA GLN A 523 -30.92 -21.19 -3.77
C GLN A 523 -30.00 -20.66 -2.65
N GLU A 524 -29.31 -21.55 -1.94
CA GLU A 524 -28.39 -21.19 -0.84
C GLU A 524 -27.17 -20.37 -1.31
N ASP A 525 -26.74 -20.57 -2.56
CA ASP A 525 -25.64 -19.86 -3.19
C ASP A 525 -26.04 -18.43 -3.60
N CYS A 526 -27.35 -18.18 -3.76
CA CYS A 526 -27.90 -16.93 -4.25
C CYS A 526 -28.11 -15.94 -3.11
N LYS A 527 -27.59 -14.72 -3.27
CA LYS A 527 -27.79 -13.61 -2.32
C LYS A 527 -28.43 -12.44 -3.05
N GLU A 528 -29.67 -12.18 -2.71
CA GLU A 528 -30.41 -11.01 -3.14
C GLU A 528 -30.02 -9.78 -2.32
N MET A 529 -29.83 -8.66 -2.99
CA MET A 529 -29.38 -7.40 -2.37
C MET A 529 -29.66 -6.22 -3.29
N ARG A 530 -29.42 -5.00 -2.80
CA ARG A 530 -29.42 -3.80 -3.66
C ARG A 530 -28.19 -3.80 -4.56
N TRP A 531 -28.28 -3.17 -5.72
CA TRP A 531 -27.14 -3.10 -6.65
C TRP A 531 -25.86 -2.56 -5.99
N VAL A 532 -25.92 -1.51 -5.18
CA VAL A 532 -24.74 -0.93 -4.52
C VAL A 532 -24.05 -1.93 -3.58
N GLU A 533 -24.81 -2.78 -2.89
CA GLU A 533 -24.28 -3.81 -1.98
C GLU A 533 -23.54 -4.91 -2.76
N SER A 534 -24.04 -5.23 -3.97
CA SER A 534 -23.39 -6.17 -4.87
C SER A 534 -21.99 -5.71 -5.31
N THR A 535 -21.76 -4.39 -5.43
CA THR A 535 -20.45 -3.84 -5.82
C THR A 535 -19.39 -4.09 -4.76
N ARG A 536 -19.76 -3.99 -3.47
CA ARG A 536 -18.89 -4.35 -2.35
C ARG A 536 -18.68 -5.86 -2.29
N ARG A 537 -19.74 -6.66 -2.39
CA ARG A 537 -19.66 -8.13 -2.27
C ARG A 537 -18.76 -8.76 -3.34
N THR A 538 -18.89 -8.28 -4.58
CA THR A 538 -18.07 -8.78 -5.70
C THR A 538 -16.61 -8.35 -5.59
N ALA A 539 -16.31 -7.21 -4.93
CA ALA A 539 -14.96 -6.80 -4.57
C ALA A 539 -14.37 -7.65 -3.43
N ASP A 540 -15.14 -7.87 -2.36
CA ASP A 540 -14.77 -8.66 -1.18
C ASP A 540 -14.41 -10.10 -1.54
N PHE A 541 -15.15 -10.70 -2.48
CA PHE A 541 -14.90 -12.07 -2.90
C PHE A 541 -13.59 -12.23 -3.70
N ARG A 542 -13.25 -11.26 -4.57
CA ARG A 542 -12.05 -11.35 -5.41
C ARG A 542 -10.75 -11.05 -4.66
N TRP A 543 -10.82 -10.29 -3.57
CA TRP A 543 -9.63 -9.71 -2.94
C TRP A 543 -9.58 -9.86 -1.41
N ASN A 544 -10.53 -10.58 -0.81
CA ASN A 544 -10.68 -10.71 0.65
C ASN A 544 -10.70 -9.33 1.35
N THR A 545 -11.47 -8.38 0.80
CA THR A 545 -11.47 -6.96 1.21
C THR A 545 -12.37 -6.63 2.40
N SER A 546 -12.77 -7.63 3.21
CA SER A 546 -13.60 -7.44 4.41
C SER A 546 -13.02 -6.47 5.45
N ARG A 547 -11.73 -6.09 5.32
CA ARG A 547 -11.07 -5.05 6.13
C ARG A 547 -11.17 -3.61 5.61
N TYR A 548 -11.71 -3.38 4.41
CA TYR A 548 -11.75 -2.04 3.79
C TYR A 548 -13.11 -1.33 3.93
N PHE A 549 -14.13 -2.02 4.45
CA PHE A 549 -15.51 -1.53 4.51
C PHE A 549 -16.17 -1.71 5.89
N ALA A 550 -15.36 -1.76 6.95
CA ALA A 550 -15.81 -1.64 8.33
C ALA A 550 -15.50 -0.23 8.84
#